data_AF-A0A7V4ICK4-F1
#
_entry.id   AF-A0A7V4ICK4-F1
#
_cell.length_a   1.000
_cell.length_b   1.000
_cell.length_c   1.000
_cell.angle_alpha   90.00
_cell.angle_beta   90.00
_cell.angle_gamma   90.00
#
_symmetry.space_group_name_H-M   'P 1'
#
loop_
_entity.id
_entity.type
_entity.pdbx_description
1 polymer ?
#
loop_
_entity_poly.entity_id
_entity_poly.type
_entity_poly.pdbx_seq_one_letter_code
_entity_poly.pdbx_strand_id
1 'polypeptide(L)'
;MNQGKIKLTENHRRSLTSALMMIEQMLAEMEDAIVNLREGCCYAVENDISSEAARHNLEVIREAREKLCILAGKYGAGKYNQSLRKIINAKKTRIWEILSDIKSKKSKGFGEFPKELVKEYDSDIEELLSLTEKIEY
;
A
#
# COMPACT_ATOMS: atom_id res chain seq x y z
N MET A 1 2.86 30.06 18.60
CA MET A 1 3.35 29.72 19.96
C MET A 1 4.43 28.66 19.84
N ASN A 2 5.69 28.99 20.15
CA ASN A 2 6.78 28.01 20.23
C ASN A 2 6.65 27.25 21.56
N GLN A 3 5.91 26.15 21.58
CA GLN A 3 5.97 25.19 22.68
C GLN A 3 7.27 24.39 22.53
N GLY A 4 8.14 24.41 23.55
CA GLY A 4 9.41 23.69 23.53
C GLY A 4 9.21 22.20 23.22
N LYS A 5 10.05 21.66 22.33
CA LYS A 5 9.99 20.24 21.95
C LYS A 5 10.17 19.35 23.18
N ILE A 6 9.26 18.41 23.38
CA ILE A 6 9.39 17.40 24.44
C ILE A 6 10.49 16.43 24.02
N LYS A 7 11.50 16.25 24.88
CA LYS A 7 12.64 15.39 24.59
C LYS A 7 12.34 13.95 25.03
N LEU A 8 12.00 13.10 24.08
CA LEU A 8 11.90 11.66 24.29
C LEU A 8 13.28 10.99 24.28
N THR A 9 13.40 9.81 24.87
CA THR A 9 14.56 8.93 24.64
C THR A 9 14.57 8.49 23.17
N GLU A 10 15.73 8.13 22.65
CA GLU A 10 15.85 7.72 21.23
C GLU A 10 14.95 6.53 20.88
N ASN A 11 14.82 5.56 21.79
CA ASN A 11 13.94 4.40 21.59
C ASN A 11 12.47 4.82 21.51
N HIS A 12 12.01 5.66 22.43
CA HIS A 12 10.63 6.16 22.41
C HIS A 12 10.37 7.03 21.18
N ARG A 13 11.32 7.87 20.78
CA ARG A 13 11.22 8.71 19.58
C ARG A 13 11.12 7.88 18.31
N ARG A 14 11.93 6.83 18.17
CA ARG A 14 11.89 5.90 17.02
C ARG A 14 10.59 5.11 16.96
N SER A 15 10.14 4.59 18.11
CA SER A 15 8.85 3.90 18.21
C SER A 15 7.69 4.81 17.82
N LEU A 16 7.64 6.03 18.36
CA LEU A 16 6.63 7.03 18.01
C LEU A 16 6.68 7.38 16.53
N THR A 17 7.87 7.62 15.97
CA THR A 17 8.03 7.96 14.54
C THR A 17 7.46 6.86 13.66
N SER A 18 7.74 5.60 13.98
CA SER A 18 7.24 4.44 13.21
C SER A 18 5.72 4.34 13.30
N ALA A 19 5.14 4.53 14.50
CA ALA A 19 3.70 4.51 14.69
C ALA A 19 2.99 5.64 13.93
N LEU A 20 3.48 6.89 14.05
CA LEU A 20 2.89 8.04 13.35
C LEU A 20 2.94 7.85 11.83
N MET A 21 4.05 7.32 11.30
CA MET A 21 4.20 7.03 9.88
C MET A 21 3.20 5.98 9.38
N MET A 22 3.02 4.88 10.14
CA MET A 22 2.04 3.85 9.77
C MET A 22 0.61 4.40 9.77
N ILE A 23 0.24 5.18 10.80
CA ILE A 23 -1.08 5.80 10.88
C ILE A 23 -1.28 6.79 9.72
N GLU A 24 -0.28 7.63 9.42
CA GLU A 24 -0.35 8.57 8.30
C GLU A 24 -0.55 7.86 6.96
N GLN A 25 0.14 6.73 6.75
CA GLN A 25 -0.02 5.93 5.54
C GLN A 25 -1.42 5.30 5.45
N MET A 26 -1.93 4.72 6.54
CA MET A 26 -3.28 4.15 6.56
C MET A 26 -4.37 5.19 6.30
N LEU A 27 -4.22 6.41 6.85
CA LEU A 27 -5.14 7.52 6.58
C LEU A 27 -5.12 7.94 5.10
N ALA A 28 -3.94 7.99 4.49
CA ALA A 28 -3.81 8.28 3.06
C ALA A 28 -4.43 7.18 2.18
N GLU A 29 -4.29 5.91 2.56
CA GLU A 29 -4.91 4.77 1.87
C GLU A 29 -6.45 4.81 2.00
N MET A 30 -6.99 5.19 3.17
CA MET A 30 -8.43 5.40 3.34
C MET A 30 -8.96 6.57 2.51
N GLU A 31 -8.24 7.70 2.48
CA GLU A 31 -8.58 8.86 1.65
C GLU A 31 -8.63 8.47 0.17
N ASP A 32 -7.61 7.75 -0.32
CA ASP A 32 -7.56 7.24 -1.69
C ASP A 32 -8.74 6.29 -1.99
N ALA A 33 -9.08 5.39 -1.07
CA ALA A 33 -10.21 4.47 -1.27
C ALA A 33 -11.57 5.17 -1.35
N ILE A 34 -11.76 6.27 -0.63
CA ILE A 34 -13.01 7.07 -0.66
C ILE A 34 -13.09 7.89 -1.94
N VAL A 35 -11.97 8.48 -2.40
CA VAL A 35 -11.95 9.40 -3.55
C VAL A 35 -11.83 8.65 -4.88
N ASN A 36 -11.02 7.60 -4.92
CA ASN A 36 -10.65 6.87 -6.12
C ASN A 36 -11.17 5.43 -6.04
N LEU A 37 -12.48 5.25 -6.24
CA LEU A 37 -13.09 3.93 -6.36
C LEU A 37 -12.39 3.15 -7.47
N ARG A 38 -11.75 2.04 -7.11
CA ARG A 38 -10.98 1.22 -8.04
C ARG A 38 -11.89 0.20 -8.69
N GLU A 39 -11.85 0.17 -10.02
CA GLU A 39 -12.52 -0.82 -10.84
C GLU A 39 -11.49 -1.50 -11.75
N GLY A 40 -11.52 -2.82 -11.81
CA GLY A 40 -10.63 -3.62 -12.65
C GLY A 40 -11.25 -4.98 -12.96
N CYS A 41 -10.61 -5.72 -13.88
CA CYS A 41 -11.16 -6.98 -14.39
C CYS A 41 -11.39 -8.05 -13.31
N CYS A 42 -10.57 -8.05 -12.24
CA CYS A 42 -10.59 -9.06 -11.19
C CYS A 42 -10.97 -8.51 -9.81
N TYR A 43 -11.21 -7.20 -9.70
CA TYR A 43 -11.47 -6.52 -8.42
C TYR A 43 -12.22 -5.21 -8.66
N ALA A 44 -13.26 -4.98 -7.88
CA ALA A 44 -13.98 -3.71 -7.84
C ALA A 44 -14.30 -3.34 -6.39
N VAL A 45 -14.20 -2.05 -6.07
CA VAL A 45 -14.67 -1.49 -4.81
C VAL A 45 -16.14 -1.11 -5.00
N GLU A 46 -17.04 -1.79 -4.28
CA GLU A 46 -18.42 -1.34 -4.16
C GLU A 46 -18.47 -0.11 -3.26
N ASN A 47 -19.15 0.95 -3.72
CA ASN A 47 -19.38 2.13 -2.90
C ASN A 47 -20.65 1.92 -2.05
N ASP A 48 -20.46 1.32 -0.88
CA ASP A 48 -21.51 1.01 0.09
C ASP A 48 -21.68 2.11 1.17
N ILE A 49 -20.97 3.24 1.05
CA ILE A 49 -21.09 4.39 1.94
C ILE A 49 -21.88 5.54 1.30
N SER A 50 -22.63 6.28 2.12
CA SER A 50 -23.34 7.46 1.63
C SER A 50 -22.35 8.59 1.30
N SER A 51 -22.76 9.51 0.42
CA SER A 51 -21.97 10.70 0.09
C SER A 51 -21.76 11.62 1.30
N GLU A 52 -22.68 11.62 2.28
CA GLU A 52 -22.54 12.32 3.55
C GLU A 52 -21.47 11.66 4.43
N ALA A 53 -21.50 10.33 4.56
CA ALA A 53 -20.49 9.58 5.30
C ALA A 53 -19.10 9.75 4.67
N ALA A 54 -19.00 9.68 3.34
CA ALA A 54 -17.75 9.92 2.60
C ALA A 54 -17.18 11.31 2.91
N ARG A 55 -18.01 12.36 2.84
CA ARG A 55 -17.58 13.74 3.14
C ARG A 55 -17.12 13.88 4.58
N HIS A 56 -17.90 13.37 5.53
CA HIS A 56 -17.56 13.40 6.95
C HIS A 56 -16.23 12.68 7.22
N ASN A 57 -16.04 11.49 6.64
CA ASN A 57 -14.82 10.71 6.80
C ASN A 57 -13.59 11.46 6.26
N LEU A 58 -13.70 12.12 5.09
CA LEU A 58 -12.62 12.93 4.53
C LEU A 58 -12.26 14.12 5.43
N GLU A 59 -13.24 14.77 6.05
CA GLU A 59 -13.00 15.85 7.02
C GLU A 59 -12.26 15.34 8.26
N VAL A 60 -12.69 14.20 8.81
CA VAL A 60 -12.05 13.55 9.98
C VAL A 60 -10.62 13.10 9.64
N ILE A 61 -10.40 12.51 8.47
CA ILE A 61 -9.07 12.10 8.01
C ILE A 61 -8.14 13.32 7.91
N ARG A 62 -8.62 14.44 7.35
CA ARG A 62 -7.85 15.68 7.27
C ARG A 62 -7.47 16.18 8.66
N GLU A 63 -8.42 16.24 9.59
CA GLU A 63 -8.14 16.66 10.97
C GLU A 63 -7.10 15.74 11.63
N ALA A 64 -7.24 14.42 11.46
CA ALA A 64 -6.29 13.45 12.02
C ALA A 64 -4.86 13.68 11.50
N ARG A 65 -4.70 13.92 10.19
CA ARG A 65 -3.39 14.23 9.57
C ARG A 65 -2.77 15.52 10.11
N GLU A 66 -3.58 16.55 10.36
CA GLU A 66 -3.12 17.77 11.01
C GLU A 66 -2.62 17.52 12.44
N LYS A 67 -3.36 16.71 13.23
CA LYS A 67 -2.93 16.32 14.57
C LYS A 67 -1.64 15.50 14.55
N LEU A 68 -1.45 14.59 13.59
CA LEU A 68 -0.21 13.85 13.42
C LEU A 68 0.98 14.78 13.17
N CYS A 69 0.82 15.79 12.31
CA CYS A 69 1.86 16.81 12.07
C CYS A 69 2.24 17.56 13.36
N ILE A 70 1.25 17.95 14.16
CA ILE A 70 1.46 18.64 15.45
C ILE A 70 2.21 17.72 16.42
N LEU A 71 1.80 16.46 16.56
CA LEU A 71 2.45 15.48 17.43
C LEU A 71 3.90 15.22 16.99
N ALA A 72 4.11 15.04 15.69
CA ALA A 72 5.46 14.84 15.14
C ALA A 72 6.38 16.01 15.48
N GLY A 73 5.90 17.25 15.29
CA GLY A 73 6.62 18.46 15.67
C GLY A 73 6.91 18.55 17.17
N LYS A 74 5.91 18.25 18.00
CA LYS A 74 5.98 18.33 19.48
C LYS A 74 7.00 17.35 20.07
N TYR A 75 7.07 16.13 19.55
CA TYR A 75 7.93 15.06 20.07
C TYR A 75 9.21 14.83 19.27
N GLY A 76 9.46 15.65 18.24
CA GLY A 76 10.65 15.51 17.39
C GLY A 76 10.67 14.21 16.59
N ALA A 77 9.50 13.69 16.22
CA ALA A 77 9.40 12.62 15.23
C ALA A 77 9.76 13.24 13.87
N GLY A 78 10.79 12.68 13.23
CA GLY A 78 11.26 13.17 11.93
C GLY A 78 10.38 12.65 10.80
N LYS A 79 10.38 13.35 9.66
CA LYS A 79 9.84 12.79 8.42
C LYS A 79 10.74 11.65 7.96
N TYR A 80 10.14 10.54 7.58
CA TYR A 80 10.84 9.46 6.89
C TYR A 80 10.70 9.65 5.38
N ASN A 81 11.82 9.87 4.69
CA ASN A 81 11.81 9.99 3.24
C ASN A 81 11.99 8.61 2.61
N GLN A 82 10.93 8.09 2.00
CA GLN A 82 11.00 6.85 1.25
C GLN A 82 11.28 7.14 -0.23
N SER A 83 12.13 6.32 -0.85
CA SER A 83 12.40 6.43 -2.28
C SER A 83 11.24 5.83 -3.07
N LEU A 84 10.63 6.62 -3.97
CA LEU A 84 9.61 6.14 -4.90
C LEU A 84 10.11 4.94 -5.72
N ARG A 85 11.37 5.00 -6.19
CA ARG A 85 12.06 3.87 -6.85
C ARG A 85 12.05 2.60 -6.00
N LYS A 86 12.32 2.70 -4.69
CA LYS A 86 12.25 1.53 -3.80
C LYS A 86 10.83 1.01 -3.62
N ILE A 87 9.83 1.90 -3.56
CA ILE A 87 8.41 1.51 -3.46
C ILE A 87 7.99 0.74 -4.71
N ILE A 88 8.25 1.31 -5.89
CA ILE A 88 7.91 0.68 -7.18
C ILE A 88 8.62 -0.67 -7.30
N ASN A 89 9.91 -0.74 -6.95
CA ASN A 89 10.63 -2.00 -6.96
C ASN A 89 10.07 -3.06 -6.02
N ALA A 90 9.75 -2.70 -4.78
CA ALA A 90 9.15 -3.63 -3.84
C ALA A 90 7.82 -4.20 -4.36
N LYS A 91 7.00 -3.36 -5.01
CA LYS A 91 5.75 -3.81 -5.64
C LYS A 91 6.00 -4.70 -6.86
N LYS A 92 6.95 -4.35 -7.74
CA LYS A 92 7.36 -5.20 -8.88
C LYS A 92 7.83 -6.57 -8.43
N THR A 93 8.71 -6.63 -7.43
CA THR A 93 9.18 -7.89 -6.84
C THR A 93 8.01 -8.71 -6.31
N ARG A 94 7.08 -8.08 -5.58
CA ARG A 94 5.92 -8.79 -5.04
C ARG A 94 5.01 -9.35 -6.13
N ILE A 95 4.76 -8.59 -7.20
CA ILE A 95 3.99 -9.06 -8.35
C ILE A 95 4.70 -10.24 -9.02
N TRP A 96 6.02 -10.12 -9.23
CA TRP A 96 6.84 -11.18 -9.83
C TRP A 96 6.79 -12.48 -9.01
N GLU A 97 6.86 -12.40 -7.67
CA GLU A 97 6.72 -13.55 -6.77
C GLU A 97 5.38 -14.23 -6.96
N ILE A 98 4.28 -13.46 -6.91
CA ILE A 98 2.92 -14.00 -7.05
C ILE A 98 2.74 -14.69 -8.40
N LEU A 99 3.08 -14.01 -9.50
CA LEU A 99 2.98 -14.57 -10.85
C LEU A 99 3.85 -15.82 -11.01
N SER A 100 5.05 -15.80 -10.43
CA SER A 100 5.96 -16.95 -10.46
C SER A 100 5.45 -18.14 -9.64
N ASP A 101 4.65 -17.90 -8.60
CA ASP A 101 4.11 -18.93 -7.69
C ASP A 101 2.83 -19.58 -8.22
N ILE A 102 2.09 -18.91 -9.10
CA ILE A 102 0.88 -19.48 -9.72
C ILE A 102 1.16 -20.29 -10.99
N LYS A 103 2.39 -20.28 -11.52
CA LYS A 103 2.78 -21.12 -12.68
C LYS A 103 2.43 -22.59 -12.46
N SER A 104 1.99 -23.26 -13.53
CA SER A 104 1.46 -24.63 -13.50
C SER A 104 2.32 -25.62 -12.70
N LYS A 105 3.66 -25.51 -12.82
CA LYS A 105 4.65 -26.38 -12.15
C LYS A 105 4.66 -26.26 -10.62
N LYS A 106 4.23 -25.12 -10.07
CA LYS A 106 4.16 -24.83 -8.64
C LYS A 106 2.77 -25.03 -8.04
N SER A 107 1.76 -25.22 -8.88
CA SER A 107 0.35 -25.40 -8.48
C SER A 107 0.02 -26.80 -7.93
N LYS A 108 1.02 -27.68 -7.75
CA LYS A 108 0.83 -29.08 -7.30
C LYS A 108 0.11 -29.21 -5.95
N GLY A 109 0.15 -28.17 -5.11
CA GLY A 109 -0.58 -28.12 -3.83
C GLY A 109 -2.11 -28.05 -3.98
N PHE A 110 -2.61 -27.75 -5.18
CA PHE A 110 -4.04 -27.61 -5.49
C PHE A 110 -4.59 -28.76 -6.37
N GLY A 111 -3.78 -29.79 -6.63
CA GLY A 111 -4.10 -30.90 -7.53
C GLY A 111 -3.17 -30.98 -8.74
N GLU A 112 -3.38 -32.00 -9.59
CA GLU A 112 -2.66 -32.09 -10.87
C GLU A 112 -3.22 -31.05 -11.84
N PHE A 113 -2.34 -30.20 -12.39
CA PHE A 113 -2.72 -29.21 -13.38
C PHE A 113 -2.98 -29.91 -14.74
N PRO A 114 -4.08 -29.61 -15.45
CA PRO A 114 -4.38 -30.23 -16.75
C PRO A 114 -3.24 -30.03 -17.76
N LYS A 115 -2.66 -31.13 -18.25
CA LYS A 115 -1.42 -31.11 -19.06
C LYS A 115 -1.62 -30.37 -20.38
N GLU A 116 -2.81 -30.48 -20.95
CA GLU A 116 -3.23 -29.83 -22.19
C GLU A 116 -3.29 -28.30 -22.06
N LEU A 117 -3.51 -27.75 -20.85
CA LEU A 117 -3.62 -26.31 -20.61
C LEU A 117 -2.30 -25.67 -20.19
N VAL A 118 -1.29 -26.46 -19.79
CA VAL A 118 -0.02 -25.95 -19.23
C VAL A 118 0.63 -24.88 -20.12
N LYS A 119 0.70 -25.14 -21.44
CA LYS A 119 1.40 -24.26 -22.37
C LYS A 119 0.73 -22.90 -22.50
N GLU A 120 -0.60 -22.88 -22.67
CA GLU A 120 -1.39 -21.65 -22.81
C GLU A 120 -1.37 -20.85 -21.52
N TYR A 121 -1.68 -21.52 -20.39
CA TYR A 121 -1.68 -20.89 -19.08
C TYR A 121 -0.34 -20.26 -18.71
N ASP A 122 0.77 -21.00 -18.82
CA ASP A 122 2.08 -20.47 -18.45
C ASP A 122 2.50 -19.34 -19.43
N SER A 123 2.05 -19.35 -20.68
CA SER A 123 2.29 -18.26 -21.64
C SER A 123 1.61 -16.96 -21.19
N ASP A 124 0.35 -17.03 -20.74
CA ASP A 124 -0.38 -15.85 -20.23
C ASP A 124 0.31 -15.25 -18.98
N ILE A 125 0.81 -16.12 -18.09
CA ILE A 125 1.56 -15.69 -16.91
C ILE A 125 2.88 -15.02 -17.29
N GLU A 126 3.61 -15.56 -18.29
CA GLU A 126 4.85 -14.94 -18.77
C GLU A 126 4.58 -13.59 -19.46
N GLU A 127 3.46 -13.44 -20.16
CA GLU A 127 3.07 -12.15 -20.74
C GLU A 127 2.91 -11.08 -19.63
N LEU A 128 2.18 -11.40 -18.56
CA LEU A 128 2.00 -10.51 -17.41
C LEU A 128 3.32 -10.19 -16.70
N LEU A 129 4.23 -11.16 -16.59
CA LEU A 129 5.57 -10.95 -16.06
C LEU A 129 6.35 -9.95 -16.93
N SER A 130 6.33 -10.13 -18.25
CA SER A 130 7.01 -9.23 -19.18
C SER A 130 6.48 -7.80 -19.13
N LEU A 131 5.17 -7.62 -18.93
CA LEU A 131 4.55 -6.31 -18.75
C LEU A 131 4.97 -5.66 -17.43
N THR A 132 5.03 -6.44 -16.35
CA THR A 132 5.49 -5.97 -15.04
C THR A 132 6.94 -5.48 -15.12
N GLU A 133 7.80 -6.18 -15.85
CA GLU A 133 9.21 -5.83 -16.01
C GLU A 133 9.42 -4.49 -16.71
N LYS A 134 8.54 -4.13 -17.66
CA LYS A 134 8.57 -2.86 -18.42
C LYS A 134 8.25 -1.62 -17.60
N ILE A 135 7.76 -1.75 -16.36
CA ILE A 135 7.47 -0.58 -15.49
C ILE A 135 8.78 0.11 -15.09
N GLU A 136 8.94 1.38 -15.49
CA GLU A 136 10.14 2.21 -15.23
C GLU A 136 9.99 3.09 -13.98
N TYR A 137 11.12 3.49 -13.38
CA TYR A 137 11.22 4.31 -12.16
C TYR A 137 12.60 4.96 -11.98
#